data_AF-A0A1H5LPT9-F1
#
_entry.id   AF-A0A1H5LPT9-F1
#
_cell.length_a   1.000
_cell.length_b   1.000
_cell.length_c   1.000
_cell.angle_alpha   90.00
_cell.angle_beta   90.00
_cell.angle_gamma   90.00
#
_symmetry.space_group_name_H-M   'P 1'
#
loop_
_entity.id
_entity.type
_entity.pdbx_description
1 polymer ?
#
loop_
_entity_poly.entity_id
_entity_poly.type
_entity_poly.pdbx_seq_one_letter_code
_entity_poly.pdbx_strand_id
1 'polypeptide(L)'
;MAQTPWNARFETILRQGLPGLGKGKTPDADVPMESYGLDSMALIGIVSALESTYGVSLAGQLVVPVHTLTAGQLWGIVSAALQPSWDAGLYPASDSPTLGRTPWAVA
;
A
#
# COMPACT_ATOMS: atom_id res chain seq x y z
N MET A 1 6.07 22.77 -14.19
CA MET A 1 5.76 22.31 -12.82
C MET A 1 5.39 20.84 -12.95
N ALA A 2 6.24 19.93 -12.46
CA ALA A 2 6.01 18.50 -12.60
C ALA A 2 4.80 18.14 -11.72
N GLN A 3 3.67 17.92 -12.36
CA GLN A 3 2.43 17.56 -11.70
C GLN A 3 2.59 16.14 -11.20
N THR A 4 2.84 16.01 -9.90
CA THR A 4 3.16 14.73 -9.30
C THR A 4 1.91 13.86 -9.33
N PRO A 5 1.99 12.60 -9.79
CA PRO A 5 0.81 11.76 -10.00
C PRO A 5 0.21 11.24 -8.69
N TRP A 6 0.79 11.59 -7.53
CA TRP A 6 0.41 11.10 -6.21
C TRP A 6 -0.29 12.14 -5.34
N ASN A 7 -0.99 11.67 -4.30
CA ASN A 7 -1.76 12.51 -3.40
C ASN A 7 -0.92 13.11 -2.25
N ALA A 8 -1.46 14.14 -1.58
CA ALA A 8 -0.77 14.83 -0.50
C ALA A 8 -0.48 13.94 0.73
N ARG A 9 -1.31 12.91 0.98
CA ARG A 9 -1.09 11.95 2.07
C ARG A 9 0.14 11.09 1.82
N PHE A 10 0.29 10.57 0.60
CA PHE A 10 1.46 9.81 0.18
C PHE A 10 2.74 10.65 0.29
N GLU A 11 2.71 11.89 -0.19
CA GLU A 11 3.85 12.80 -0.07
C GLU A 11 4.22 13.05 1.40
N THR A 12 3.23 13.21 2.27
CA THR A 12 3.46 13.41 3.71
C THR A 12 4.19 12.21 4.32
N ILE A 13 3.74 10.99 4.03
CA ILE A 13 4.35 9.76 4.54
C ILE A 13 5.78 9.59 4.01
N LEU A 14 5.99 9.83 2.71
CA LEU A 14 7.33 9.84 2.10
C LEU A 14 8.26 10.82 2.81
N ARG A 15 7.79 12.05 3.06
CA ARG A 15 8.59 13.08 3.74
C ARG A 15 8.90 12.71 5.19
N GLN A 16 8.03 11.96 5.87
CA GLN A 16 8.31 11.48 7.22
C GLN A 16 9.38 10.38 7.23
N GLY A 17 9.42 9.53 6.20
CA GLY A 17 10.41 8.46 6.07
C GLY A 17 11.71 8.86 5.39
N LEU A 18 11.75 10.00 4.69
CA LEU A 18 12.92 10.50 3.94
C LEU A 18 13.50 11.76 4.59
N PRO A 19 14.43 11.64 5.54
CA PRO A 19 15.04 12.81 6.19
C PRO A 19 15.86 13.68 5.22
N GLY A 20 16.38 13.10 4.14
CA GLY A 20 17.11 13.84 3.10
C GLY A 20 16.22 14.63 2.14
N LEU A 21 14.91 14.37 2.14
CA LEU A 21 13.94 15.14 1.36
C LEU A 21 13.62 16.44 2.11
N GLY A 22 14.53 17.42 1.98
CA GLY A 22 14.45 18.71 2.68
C GLY A 22 13.07 19.38 2.54
N LYS A 23 12.66 20.11 3.59
CA LYS A 23 11.35 20.80 3.67
C LYS A 23 11.15 21.74 2.48
N GLY A 24 10.46 21.27 1.43
CA GLY A 24 10.13 22.05 0.24
C GLY A 24 10.65 21.49 -1.09
N LYS A 25 11.42 20.38 -1.10
CA LYS A 25 11.70 19.65 -2.34
C LYS A 25 10.60 18.63 -2.62
N THR A 26 10.08 18.64 -3.84
CA THR A 26 9.22 17.58 -4.35
C THR A 26 10.11 16.36 -4.66
N PRO A 27 9.76 15.15 -4.19
CA PRO A 27 10.43 13.94 -4.63
C PRO A 27 10.29 13.81 -6.15
N ASP A 28 11.39 13.55 -6.84
CA ASP A 28 11.31 13.26 -8.26
C ASP A 28 10.80 11.82 -8.45
N ALA A 29 9.90 11.62 -9.42
CA ALA A 29 9.25 10.34 -9.62
C ALA A 29 10.21 9.30 -10.21
N ASP A 30 11.25 9.75 -10.92
CA ASP A 30 12.23 8.91 -11.61
C ASP A 30 13.54 8.73 -10.81
N VAL A 31 13.69 9.46 -9.69
CA VAL A 31 14.89 9.37 -8.86
C VAL A 31 14.75 8.25 -7.81
N PRO A 32 15.77 7.39 -7.67
CA PRO A 32 15.79 6.36 -6.64
C PRO A 32 15.75 7.00 -5.26
N MET A 33 14.85 6.51 -4.40
CA MET A 33 14.62 7.08 -3.07
C MET A 33 15.83 6.93 -2.15
N GLU A 34 16.71 5.97 -2.42
CA GLU A 34 18.05 5.86 -1.83
C GLU A 34 18.83 7.19 -1.88
N SER A 35 18.74 7.93 -2.99
CA SER A 35 19.43 9.23 -3.15
C SER A 35 18.92 10.30 -2.19
N TYR A 36 17.74 10.09 -1.59
CA TYR A 36 17.15 10.95 -0.55
C TYR A 36 17.33 10.39 0.86
N GLY A 37 18.12 9.31 1.02
CA GLY A 37 18.36 8.65 2.30
C GLY A 37 17.32 7.60 2.68
N LEU A 38 16.72 6.92 1.70
CA LEU A 38 15.87 5.77 1.98
C LEU A 38 16.73 4.55 2.36
N ASP A 39 16.56 4.07 3.58
CA ASP A 39 17.11 2.80 4.06
C ASP A 39 16.03 1.71 4.16
N SER A 40 16.43 0.43 4.25
CA SER A 40 15.49 -0.70 4.40
C SER A 40 14.51 -0.53 5.57
N MET A 41 14.97 0.05 6.69
CA MET A 41 14.11 0.33 7.85
C MET A 41 13.14 1.49 7.59
N ALA A 42 13.61 2.53 6.91
CA ALA A 42 12.76 3.65 6.52
C ALA A 42 11.67 3.20 5.52
N LEU A 43 12.03 2.31 4.59
CA LEU A 43 11.10 1.71 3.65
C LEU A 43 10.01 0.91 4.36
N ILE A 44 10.37 0.04 5.33
CA ILE A 44 9.38 -0.72 6.11
C ILE A 44 8.43 0.23 6.84
N GLY A 45 8.94 1.31 7.43
CA GLY A 45 8.11 2.33 8.09
C GLY A 45 7.16 3.05 7.13
N ILE A 46 7.64 3.44 5.95
CA ILE A 46 6.82 4.05 4.89
C ILE A 46 5.74 3.07 4.44
N VAL A 47 6.10 1.83 4.13
CA VAL A 47 5.17 0.78 3.68
C VAL A 47 4.10 0.54 4.75
N SER A 48 4.48 0.35 6.00
CA SER A 48 3.54 0.13 7.11
C SER A 48 2.59 1.31 7.34
N ALA A 49 3.10 2.54 7.20
CA ALA A 49 2.29 3.75 7.28
C ALA A 49 1.32 3.87 6.10
N LEU A 50 1.74 3.50 4.88
CA LEU A 50 0.89 3.46 3.70
C LEU A 50 -0.22 2.41 3.86
N GLU A 51 0.13 1.19 4.25
CA GLU A 51 -0.81 0.10 4.53
C GLU A 51 -1.85 0.54 5.58
N SER A 52 -1.41 1.14 6.68
CA SER A 52 -2.31 1.64 7.74
C SER A 52 -3.19 2.82 7.28
N THR A 53 -2.66 3.70 6.42
CA THR A 53 -3.37 4.90 5.95
C THR A 53 -4.41 4.58 4.88
N TYR A 54 -4.10 3.62 4.00
CA TYR A 54 -4.93 3.24 2.86
C TYR A 54 -5.71 1.94 3.06
N GLY A 55 -5.42 1.17 4.11
CA GLY A 55 -6.07 -0.11 4.39
C GLY A 55 -5.69 -1.20 3.39
N VAL A 56 -4.48 -1.15 2.82
CA VAL A 56 -3.99 -2.09 1.79
C VAL A 56 -2.84 -2.94 2.35
N SER A 57 -2.49 -4.03 1.66
CA SER A 57 -1.31 -4.86 1.99
C SER A 57 -0.30 -4.79 0.85
N LEU A 58 0.84 -4.17 1.12
CA LEU A 58 1.93 -3.88 0.18
C LEU A 58 3.17 -4.75 0.45
N ALA A 59 3.31 -5.29 1.67
CA ALA A 59 4.47 -6.09 2.08
C ALA A 59 4.74 -7.32 1.19
N GLY A 60 3.71 -7.84 0.50
CA GLY A 60 3.86 -8.93 -0.48
C GLY A 60 4.02 -8.48 -1.93
N GLN A 61 3.72 -7.22 -2.26
CA GLN A 61 3.79 -6.69 -3.62
C GLN A 61 5.12 -5.97 -3.89
N LEU A 62 5.80 -5.51 -2.84
CA LEU A 62 7.06 -4.80 -2.92
C LEU A 62 8.25 -5.78 -3.05
N VAL A 63 8.42 -6.38 -4.22
CA VAL A 63 9.58 -7.25 -4.54
C VAL A 63 10.78 -6.43 -5.08
N VAL A 64 10.62 -5.11 -5.17
CA VAL A 64 11.60 -4.22 -5.76
C VAL A 64 12.72 -3.90 -4.75
N PRO A 65 13.99 -3.96 -5.15
CA PRO A 65 15.10 -3.58 -4.29
C PRO A 65 15.04 -2.11 -3.88
N VAL A 66 15.32 -1.83 -2.59
CA VAL A 66 15.30 -0.47 -2.00
C VAL A 66 16.13 0.56 -2.77
N HIS A 67 17.27 0.14 -3.33
CA HIS A 67 18.19 1.01 -4.08
C HIS A 67 17.63 1.44 -5.45
N THR A 68 16.75 0.64 -6.06
CA THR A 68 16.09 0.98 -7.33
C THR A 68 14.71 1.58 -7.14
N LEU A 69 14.18 1.58 -5.92
CA LEU A 69 12.80 1.95 -5.68
C LEU A 69 12.62 3.47 -5.86
N THR A 70 11.79 3.84 -6.82
CA THR A 70 11.43 5.23 -7.10
C THR A 70 10.05 5.59 -6.52
N ALA A 71 9.82 6.89 -6.26
CA ALA A 71 8.53 7.36 -5.76
C ALA A 71 7.37 7.04 -6.73
N GLY A 72 7.62 7.10 -8.04
CA GLY A 72 6.66 6.72 -9.06
C GLY A 72 6.27 5.24 -9.00
N GLN A 73 7.25 4.33 -8.86
CA GLN A 73 6.97 2.90 -8.73
C GLN A 73 6.18 2.58 -7.46
N LEU A 74 6.58 3.15 -6.31
CA LEU A 74 5.86 2.93 -5.05
C LEU A 74 4.41 3.41 -5.16
N TRP A 75 4.18 4.59 -5.73
CA TRP A 75 2.83 5.10 -5.96
C TRP A 75 2.03 4.24 -6.93
N GLY A 76 2.64 3.70 -7.98
CA GLY A 76 2.00 2.77 -8.91
C GLY A 76 1.48 1.51 -8.20
N ILE A 77 2.27 0.94 -7.29
CA ILE A 77 1.89 -0.23 -6.48
C ILE A 77 0.74 0.13 -5.54
N VAL A 78 0.83 1.26 -4.83
CA VAL A 78 -0.23 1.75 -3.95
C VAL A 78 -1.52 2.00 -4.74
N SER A 79 -1.42 2.64 -5.90
CA SER A 79 -2.58 2.92 -6.76
C SER A 79 -3.24 1.65 -7.27
N ALA A 80 -2.45 0.63 -7.63
CA ALA A 80 -2.97 -0.68 -8.03
C ALA A 80 -3.66 -1.41 -6.87
N ALA A 81 -3.11 -1.31 -5.65
CA ALA A 81 -3.72 -1.89 -4.45
C ALA A 81 -4.98 -1.12 -3.99
N LEU A 82 -5.05 0.18 -4.28
CA LEU A 82 -6.20 1.04 -4.02
C LEU A 82 -7.33 0.84 -5.02
N GLN A 83 -7.03 0.34 -6.23
CA GLN A 83 -8.10 -0.07 -7.12
C GLN A 83 -8.89 -1.17 -6.41
N PRO A 84 -10.22 -1.00 -6.26
CA PRO A 84 -11.03 -2.00 -5.60
C PRO A 84 -10.77 -3.33 -6.28
N SER A 85 -10.36 -4.33 -5.50
CA SER A 85 -10.36 -5.72 -5.91
C SER A 85 -11.81 -6.11 -6.14
N TRP A 86 -12.36 -5.70 -7.29
CA TRP A 86 -13.67 -6.08 -7.79
C TRP A 86 -13.84 -7.61 -7.86
N ASP A 87 -12.74 -8.36 -7.72
CA ASP A 87 -12.73 -9.82 -7.62
C ASP A 87 -13.13 -10.37 -6.23
N ALA A 88 -13.21 -9.54 -5.18
CA ALA A 88 -13.68 -9.99 -3.86
C ALA A 88 -15.19 -10.30 -3.82
N GLY A 89 -15.92 -10.02 -4.91
CA GLY A 89 -17.32 -10.44 -5.09
C GLY A 89 -17.47 -11.86 -5.65
N LEU A 90 -16.40 -12.52 -6.09
CA LEU A 90 -16.45 -13.89 -6.62
C LEU A 90 -16.12 -14.97 -5.58
N TYR A 91 -15.76 -14.58 -4.35
CA TYR A 91 -15.84 -15.48 -3.21
C TYR A 91 -17.20 -15.24 -2.53
N PRO A 92 -18.24 -16.06 -2.81
CA PRO A 92 -19.29 -16.19 -1.82
C PRO A 92 -18.56 -16.62 -0.55
N ALA A 93 -18.65 -15.80 0.49
CA ALA A 93 -18.46 -16.30 1.83
C ALA A 93 -19.36 -17.53 1.89
N SER A 94 -18.75 -18.72 1.93
CA SER A 94 -19.41 -19.93 2.38
C SER A 94 -19.77 -19.67 3.83
N ASP A 95 -20.83 -18.89 4.03
CA ASP A 95 -21.74 -19.05 5.15
C ASP A 95 -22.15 -20.51 5.05
N SER A 96 -21.41 -21.33 5.79
CA SER A 96 -21.88 -22.65 6.13
C SER A 96 -22.96 -22.36 7.16
N PRO A 97 -24.26 -22.51 6.85
CA PRO A 97 -25.24 -22.47 7.91
C PRO A 97 -24.84 -23.59 8.85
N THR A 98 -24.53 -23.19 10.07
CA THR A 98 -24.39 -24.09 11.20
C THR A 98 -25.77 -24.69 11.42
N LEU A 99 -26.16 -25.70 10.64
CA LEU A 99 -27.33 -26.52 10.94
C LEU A 99 -26.88 -27.61 11.90
N GLY A 100 -26.55 -27.17 13.10
CA GLY A 100 -26.67 -28.01 14.27
C GLY A 100 -28.11 -28.52 14.32
N ARG A 101 -28.27 -29.82 14.07
CA ARG A 101 -29.07 -30.72 14.91
C ARG A 101 -30.41 -30.13 15.39
N THR A 102 -31.49 -30.44 14.67
CA THR A 102 -32.81 -30.68 15.28
C THR A 102 -33.37 -32.01 14.78
N PRO A 103 -33.52 -33.03 15.65
CA PRO A 103 -34.27 -34.24 15.34
C PRO A 103 -35.65 -34.17 16.00
N TRP A 104 -36.72 -33.77 15.30
CA TRP A 104 -38.13 -34.07 15.67
C TRP A 104 -39.18 -33.38 14.76
N ALA A 105 -40.35 -34.06 14.66
CA ALA A 105 -41.68 -33.65 14.17
C ALA A 105 -41.93 -33.64 12.65
N VAL A 106 -42.54 -34.69 12.04
CA VAL A 106 -43.95 -35.21 12.08
C VAL A 106 -44.88 -34.51 11.08
N ALA A 107 -45.31 -35.25 10.05
CA ALA A 107 -46.67 -35.79 9.90
C ALA A 107 -46.70 -36.81 8.75
#